data_AF-A0A356BU76-F1
#
_entry.id   AF-A0A356BU76-F1
#
_cell.length_a   1.000
_cell.length_b   1.000
_cell.length_c   1.000
_cell.angle_alpha   90.00
_cell.angle_beta   90.00
_cell.angle_gamma   90.00
#
_symmetry.space_group_name_H-M   'P 1'
#
loop_
_entity.id
_entity.type
_entity.pdbx_description
1 polymer ?
#
loop_
_entity_poly.entity_id
_entity_poly.type
_entity_poly.pdbx_seq_one_letter_code
_entity_poly.pdbx_strand_id
1 'polypeptide(L)'
;MLRIQQHSAVGGRLVLPLRVIVGLGNPGLRYAQTRHNLGFWVIDRLSERLGISLTKHKFGAKYGAALFRSQRIMLVKPQSFMNRSGRSVADVMNFYQLDLDNLLVVYDDMDLAPGSLRVKGSGSAGGHKGMGDIIQHLGSDNFPRLRVGVGQPPPFVSAADYVLQGIDAAETKILEEAATRAAQAAEMWLQEDILSVMNLYNRKQTKMET
;
A
#
# COMPACT_ATOMS: atom_id res chain seq x y z
N MET A 1 -2.11 29.34 7.23
CA MET A 1 -0.70 29.70 7.04
C MET A 1 -0.08 28.61 6.15
N LEU A 2 -0.05 28.81 4.84
CA LEU A 2 0.47 27.82 3.89
C LEU A 2 2.00 27.74 4.05
N ARG A 3 2.53 26.59 4.48
CA ARG A 3 3.97 26.32 4.38
C ARG A 3 4.29 26.00 2.93
N ILE A 4 4.93 26.95 2.26
CA ILE A 4 5.59 26.73 0.97
C ILE A 4 6.75 25.76 1.24
N GLN A 5 6.69 24.55 0.67
CA GLN A 5 7.78 23.58 0.74
C GLN A 5 9.00 24.13 -0.01
N GLN A 6 10.01 24.60 0.73
CA GLN A 6 11.28 25.04 0.16
C GLN A 6 12.05 23.82 -0.37
N HIS A 7 11.98 23.60 -1.67
CA HIS A 7 12.87 22.66 -2.35
C HIS A 7 14.19 23.37 -2.63
N SER A 8 15.27 22.90 -2.01
CA SER A 8 16.61 23.45 -2.23
C SER A 8 17.09 23.07 -3.63
N ALA A 9 17.17 24.06 -4.52
CA ALA A 9 17.71 23.88 -5.86
C ALA A 9 19.24 23.90 -5.80
N VAL A 10 19.86 22.75 -6.06
CA VAL A 10 21.28 22.68 -6.45
C VAL A 10 21.33 22.24 -7.91
N GLY A 11 21.62 23.17 -8.82
CA GLY A 11 21.90 22.86 -10.23
C GLY A 11 20.68 22.50 -11.10
N GLY A 12 19.71 23.42 -11.23
CA GLY A 12 18.86 23.55 -12.44
C GLY A 12 17.91 22.41 -12.83
N ARG A 13 17.90 21.26 -12.15
CA ARG A 13 16.90 20.19 -12.30
C ARG A 13 16.12 20.03 -11.00
N LEU A 14 14.81 20.23 -11.06
CA LEU A 14 13.91 19.89 -9.97
C LEU A 14 13.95 18.36 -9.79
N VAL A 15 14.67 17.86 -8.78
CA VAL A 15 14.64 16.44 -8.43
C VAL A 15 13.40 16.23 -7.58
N LEU A 16 12.39 15.57 -8.15
CA LEU A 16 11.19 15.24 -7.41
C LEU A 16 11.53 14.26 -6.26
N PRO A 17 10.95 14.44 -5.06
CA PRO A 17 11.29 13.64 -3.88
C PRO A 17 10.92 12.18 -4.07
N LEU A 18 11.75 11.24 -3.62
CA LEU A 18 11.48 9.80 -3.75
C LEU A 18 10.09 9.44 -3.18
N ARG A 19 9.24 8.81 -3.99
CA ARG A 19 7.96 8.27 -3.54
C ARG A 19 8.06 6.78 -3.23
N VAL A 20 7.51 6.37 -2.10
CA VAL A 20 7.58 5.00 -1.60
C VAL A 20 6.18 4.41 -1.49
N ILE A 21 5.97 3.26 -2.12
CA ILE A 21 4.73 2.50 -2.03
C ILE A 21 5.04 1.20 -1.30
N VAL A 22 4.41 1.02 -0.14
CA VAL A 22 4.57 -0.15 0.73
C VAL A 22 3.33 -1.01 0.62
N GLY A 23 3.50 -2.29 0.27
CA GLY A 23 2.45 -3.29 0.38
C GLY A 23 2.61 -4.10 1.66
N LEU A 24 1.55 -4.23 2.45
CA LEU A 24 1.56 -5.06 3.65
C LEU A 24 1.23 -6.52 3.34
N GLY A 25 1.84 -7.43 4.12
CA GLY A 25 1.69 -8.88 3.96
C GLY A 25 2.65 -9.65 4.86
N ASN A 26 2.45 -10.97 4.93
CA ASN A 26 3.38 -11.89 5.58
C ASN A 26 4.24 -12.64 4.55
N PRO A 27 5.54 -12.85 4.81
CA PRO A 27 6.42 -13.63 3.94
C PRO A 27 6.17 -15.14 4.07
N GLY A 28 6.37 -15.87 2.98
CA GLY A 28 6.29 -17.33 2.93
C GLY A 28 5.07 -17.85 2.16
N LEU A 29 5.22 -19.02 1.54
CA LEU A 29 4.22 -19.59 0.61
C LEU A 29 2.85 -19.78 1.26
N ARG A 30 2.81 -20.15 2.55
CA ARG A 30 1.55 -20.35 3.29
C ARG A 30 0.66 -19.10 3.37
N TYR A 31 1.23 -17.91 3.24
CA TYR A 31 0.47 -16.65 3.28
C TYR A 31 0.22 -16.06 1.90
N ALA A 32 0.87 -16.60 0.86
CA ALA A 32 0.85 -16.02 -0.48
C ALA A 32 -0.57 -15.90 -1.05
N GLN A 33 -1.48 -16.80 -0.65
CA GLN A 33 -2.88 -16.80 -1.08
C GLN A 33 -3.85 -16.55 0.08
N THR A 34 -3.62 -15.45 0.82
CA THR A 34 -4.47 -15.04 1.94
C THR A 34 -4.90 -13.59 1.76
N ARG A 35 -6.06 -13.23 2.32
CA ARG A 35 -6.58 -11.85 2.32
C ARG A 35 -5.52 -10.88 2.86
N HIS A 36 -4.81 -11.27 3.91
CA HIS A 36 -3.81 -10.44 4.58
C HIS A 36 -2.56 -10.14 3.75
N ASN A 37 -2.40 -10.77 2.58
CA ASN A 37 -1.29 -10.55 1.66
C ASN A 37 -1.67 -9.69 0.46
N LEU A 38 -2.87 -9.11 0.42
CA LEU A 38 -3.32 -8.25 -0.68
C LEU A 38 -2.41 -7.06 -0.93
N GLY A 39 -1.82 -6.45 0.11
CA GLY A 39 -0.84 -5.39 -0.08
C GLY A 39 0.36 -5.87 -0.91
N PHE A 40 0.87 -7.09 -0.67
CA PHE A 40 1.91 -7.68 -1.49
C PHE A 40 1.46 -7.94 -2.92
N TRP A 41 0.23 -8.39 -3.14
CA TRP A 41 -0.31 -8.61 -4.48
C TRP A 41 -0.34 -7.32 -5.29
N VAL A 42 -0.77 -6.22 -4.68
CA VAL A 42 -0.76 -4.91 -5.33
C VAL A 42 0.64 -4.49 -5.73
N ILE A 43 1.63 -4.73 -4.86
CA ILE A 43 3.04 -4.44 -5.19
C ILE A 43 3.56 -5.32 -6.33
N ASP A 44 3.16 -6.60 -6.42
CA ASP A 44 3.52 -7.46 -7.56
C ASP A 44 2.94 -6.92 -8.86
N ARG A 45 1.63 -6.59 -8.88
CA ARG A 45 0.97 -5.99 -10.04
C ARG A 45 1.62 -4.67 -10.44
N LEU A 46 1.98 -3.83 -9.46
CA LEU A 46 2.64 -2.56 -9.74
C LEU A 46 4.07 -2.74 -10.25
N SER A 47 4.80 -3.72 -9.72
CA SER A 47 6.12 -4.14 -10.21
C SER A 47 6.06 -4.56 -11.67
N GLU A 48 5.08 -5.40 -12.05
CA GLU A 48 4.84 -5.83 -13.43
C GLU A 48 4.51 -4.63 -14.33
N ARG A 49 3.57 -3.77 -13.91
CA ARG A 49 3.11 -2.60 -14.69
C ARG A 49 4.22 -1.58 -14.96
N LEU A 50 5.10 -1.36 -13.98
CA LEU A 50 6.15 -0.35 -14.05
C LEU A 50 7.50 -0.92 -14.49
N GLY A 51 7.61 -2.24 -14.67
CA GLY A 51 8.88 -2.91 -15.01
C GLY A 51 9.93 -2.81 -13.89
N ILE A 52 9.52 -2.87 -12.62
CA ILE A 52 10.41 -2.66 -11.47
C ILE A 52 10.63 -3.96 -10.71
N SER A 53 11.71 -4.68 -11.03
CA SER A 53 12.05 -5.91 -10.33
C SER A 53 12.35 -5.70 -8.85
N LEU A 54 11.72 -6.50 -7.98
CA LEU A 54 11.89 -6.48 -6.52
C LEU A 54 13.08 -7.33 -6.06
N THR A 55 14.27 -7.04 -6.56
CA THR A 55 15.47 -7.87 -6.37
C THR A 55 16.35 -7.44 -5.19
N LYS A 56 16.10 -6.26 -4.61
CA LYS A 56 16.95 -5.72 -3.54
C LYS A 56 16.44 -6.14 -2.18
N HIS A 57 17.38 -6.33 -1.25
CA HIS A 57 17.11 -6.72 0.13
C HIS A 57 17.80 -5.75 1.10
N LYS A 58 17.02 -4.97 1.84
CA LYS A 58 17.48 -4.04 2.89
C LYS A 58 16.28 -3.65 3.77
N PHE A 59 16.51 -3.06 4.94
CA PHE A 59 15.45 -2.55 5.82
C PHE A 59 14.47 -3.64 6.30
N GLY A 60 14.92 -4.90 6.32
CA GLY A 60 14.02 -6.05 6.54
C GLY A 60 12.93 -6.19 5.46
N ALA A 61 13.17 -5.72 4.23
CA ALA A 61 12.22 -5.73 3.12
C ALA A 61 12.86 -6.26 1.82
N LYS A 62 12.00 -6.78 0.94
CA LYS A 62 12.26 -6.90 -0.50
C LYS A 62 11.78 -5.63 -1.16
N TYR A 63 12.59 -5.03 -2.03
CA TYR A 63 12.20 -3.80 -2.71
C TYR A 63 12.81 -3.69 -4.10
N GLY A 64 12.19 -2.84 -4.91
CA GLY A 64 12.70 -2.40 -6.21
C GLY A 64 12.60 -0.88 -6.28
N ALA A 65 13.47 -0.24 -7.05
CA ALA A 65 13.43 1.20 -7.26
C ALA A 65 13.85 1.55 -8.68
N ALA A 66 13.15 2.51 -9.27
CA ALA A 66 13.37 2.96 -10.64
C ALA A 66 13.08 4.45 -10.77
N LEU A 67 13.44 5.00 -11.94
CA LEU A 67 12.97 6.30 -12.37
C LEU A 67 11.71 6.11 -13.22
N PHE A 68 10.62 6.75 -12.84
CA PHE A 68 9.37 6.75 -13.59
C PHE A 68 8.99 8.20 -13.89
N ARG A 69 8.99 8.59 -15.17
CA ARG A 69 8.69 9.98 -15.60
C ARG A 69 9.46 11.05 -14.80
N SER A 70 10.78 10.86 -14.65
CA SER A 70 11.68 11.75 -13.88
C SER A 70 11.45 11.80 -12.36
N GLN A 71 10.54 10.97 -11.83
CA GLN A 71 10.31 10.76 -10.40
C GLN A 71 10.99 9.46 -9.96
N ARG A 72 11.82 9.50 -8.92
CA ARG A 72 12.31 8.27 -8.29
C ARG A 72 11.17 7.62 -7.51
N ILE A 73 10.98 6.33 -7.71
CA ILE A 73 9.96 5.55 -7.01
C ILE A 73 10.57 4.29 -6.41
N MET A 74 10.01 3.85 -5.29
CA MET A 74 10.40 2.62 -4.61
C MET A 74 9.17 1.80 -4.24
N LEU A 75 9.18 0.52 -4.61
CA LEU A 75 8.16 -0.45 -4.25
C LEU A 75 8.71 -1.36 -3.15
N VAL A 76 8.00 -1.48 -2.03
CA VAL A 76 8.51 -2.15 -0.82
C VAL A 76 7.54 -3.21 -0.34
N LYS A 77 8.09 -4.40 -0.04
CA LYS A 77 7.43 -5.48 0.70
C LYS A 77 8.24 -5.78 1.96
N PRO A 78 7.80 -5.34 3.16
CA PRO A 78 8.38 -5.79 4.41
C PRO A 78 8.47 -7.32 4.43
N GLN A 79 9.52 -7.90 4.99
CA GLN A 79 9.73 -9.35 5.10
C GLN A 79 9.73 -9.80 6.57
N SER A 80 9.15 -8.99 7.45
CA SER A 80 8.76 -9.34 8.81
C SER A 80 7.35 -9.95 8.82
N PHE A 81 6.87 -10.40 9.98
CA PHE A 81 5.43 -10.60 10.16
C PHE A 81 4.68 -9.26 10.11
N MET A 82 3.39 -9.33 9.78
CA MET A 82 2.51 -8.17 9.59
C MET A 82 2.55 -7.21 10.78
N ASN A 83 2.48 -7.74 12.00
CA ASN A 83 2.50 -6.94 13.22
C ASN A 83 3.89 -6.35 13.57
N ARG A 84 4.86 -6.44 12.66
CA ARG A 84 6.22 -5.89 12.79
C ARG A 84 6.65 -5.12 11.54
N SER A 85 5.71 -4.73 10.68
CA SER A 85 5.98 -4.01 9.44
C SER A 85 6.49 -2.59 9.66
N GLY A 86 6.13 -1.94 10.77
CA GLY A 86 6.45 -0.56 11.12
C GLY A 86 7.94 -0.30 11.22
N ARG A 87 8.72 -1.22 11.79
CA ARG A 87 10.19 -1.08 11.84
C ARG A 87 10.78 -0.98 10.43
N SER A 88 10.34 -1.85 9.52
CA SER A 88 10.82 -1.86 8.14
C SER A 88 10.48 -0.56 7.40
N VAL A 89 9.25 -0.07 7.56
CA VAL A 89 8.80 1.18 6.95
C VAL A 89 9.56 2.38 7.53
N ALA A 90 9.71 2.45 8.85
CA ALA A 90 10.45 3.53 9.50
C ALA A 90 11.92 3.56 9.07
N ASP A 91 12.57 2.39 8.93
CA ASP A 91 13.96 2.32 8.44
C ASP A 91 14.09 2.86 7.01
N VAL A 92 13.11 2.61 6.12
CA VAL A 92 13.07 3.19 4.77
C VAL A 92 12.91 4.72 4.83
N MET A 93 11.91 5.21 5.58
CA MET A 93 11.62 6.64 5.68
C MET A 93 12.81 7.43 6.26
N ASN A 94 13.43 6.90 7.32
CA ASN A 94 14.58 7.53 7.97
C ASN A 94 15.83 7.50 7.10
N PHE A 95 16.11 6.38 6.43
CA PHE A 95 17.31 6.26 5.58
C PHE A 95 17.29 7.22 4.40
N TYR A 96 16.12 7.44 3.80
CA TYR A 96 15.95 8.35 2.67
C TYR A 96 15.49 9.76 3.07
N GLN A 97 15.32 10.04 4.37
CA GLN A 97 14.89 11.33 4.92
C GLN A 97 13.59 11.84 4.25
N LEU A 98 12.58 10.98 4.21
CA LEU A 98 11.33 11.25 3.49
C LEU A 98 10.26 11.85 4.39
N ASP A 99 9.53 12.83 3.88
CA ASP A 99 8.28 13.27 4.48
C ASP A 99 7.17 12.22 4.31
N LEU A 100 6.24 12.18 5.26
CA LEU A 100 5.13 11.23 5.28
C LEU A 100 4.21 11.32 4.05
N ASP A 101 4.12 12.48 3.41
CA ASP A 101 3.36 12.67 2.17
C ASP A 101 3.95 11.90 0.98
N ASN A 102 5.20 11.45 1.08
CA ASN A 102 5.86 10.61 0.06
C ASN A 102 5.67 9.10 0.30
N LEU A 103 4.89 8.72 1.31
CA LEU A 103 4.56 7.33 1.63
C LEU A 103 3.12 7.00 1.24
N LEU A 104 2.94 5.91 0.51
CA LEU A 104 1.63 5.27 0.32
C LEU A 104 1.66 3.86 0.90
N VAL A 105 0.77 3.55 1.84
CA VAL A 105 0.64 2.20 2.41
C VAL A 105 -0.60 1.49 1.84
N VAL A 106 -0.39 0.28 1.31
CA VAL A 106 -1.42 -0.57 0.71
C VAL A 106 -1.68 -1.80 1.57
N TYR A 107 -2.93 -2.07 1.93
CA TYR A 107 -3.29 -3.17 2.84
C TYR A 107 -4.75 -3.63 2.66
N ASP A 108 -5.06 -4.81 3.19
CA ASP A 108 -6.40 -5.38 3.24
C ASP A 108 -7.30 -4.74 4.30
N ASP A 109 -8.59 -4.61 4.01
CA ASP A 109 -9.52 -3.92 4.88
C ASP A 109 -10.86 -4.65 5.01
N MET A 110 -11.17 -5.07 6.22
CA MET A 110 -12.39 -5.83 6.50
C MET A 110 -13.65 -4.95 6.49
N ASP A 111 -13.52 -3.64 6.70
CA ASP A 111 -14.66 -2.71 6.72
C ASP A 111 -15.16 -2.39 5.30
N LEU A 112 -14.44 -2.83 4.28
CA LEU A 112 -14.79 -2.65 2.88
C LEU A 112 -15.22 -3.97 2.28
N ALA A 113 -16.30 -3.95 1.49
CA ALA A 113 -16.76 -5.13 0.77
C ALA A 113 -15.65 -5.71 -0.14
N PRO A 114 -15.61 -7.03 -0.35
CA PRO A 114 -14.62 -7.68 -1.22
C PRO A 114 -14.48 -6.97 -2.57
N GLY A 115 -13.25 -6.64 -2.91
CA GLY A 115 -12.90 -5.95 -4.15
C GLY A 115 -13.17 -4.44 -4.19
N SER A 116 -13.78 -3.86 -3.16
CA SER A 116 -13.90 -2.40 -3.08
C SER A 116 -12.55 -1.75 -2.79
N LEU A 117 -12.34 -0.52 -3.28
CA LEU A 117 -11.14 0.25 -3.00
C LEU A 117 -11.50 1.52 -2.24
N ARG A 118 -10.62 1.95 -1.34
CA ARG A 118 -10.72 3.27 -0.70
C ARG A 118 -9.34 3.88 -0.48
N VAL A 119 -9.14 5.07 -1.03
CA VAL A 119 -7.95 5.89 -0.79
C VAL A 119 -8.27 6.91 0.30
N LYS A 120 -7.34 7.11 1.25
CA LYS A 120 -7.42 8.16 2.28
C LYS A 120 -6.06 8.83 2.44
N GLY A 121 -6.06 10.12 2.78
CA GLY A 121 -4.84 10.85 3.15
C GLY A 121 -4.33 10.58 4.57
N SER A 122 -5.20 10.13 5.48
CA SER A 122 -4.87 9.87 6.89
C SER A 122 -5.98 9.08 7.63
N GLY A 123 -5.78 8.81 8.93
CA GLY A 123 -6.72 8.14 9.84
C GLY A 123 -6.14 7.00 10.68
N SER A 124 -6.94 6.42 11.58
CA SER A 124 -6.49 5.35 12.48
C SER A 124 -6.19 4.02 11.76
N ALA A 125 -5.61 3.06 12.48
CA ALA A 125 -5.29 1.74 11.94
C ALA A 125 -6.51 0.85 11.64
N GLY A 126 -7.71 1.19 12.16
CA GLY A 126 -8.91 0.37 11.98
C GLY A 126 -8.77 -1.08 12.46
N GLY A 127 -7.97 -1.32 13.51
CA GLY A 127 -7.68 -2.67 14.00
C GLY A 127 -6.68 -3.49 13.17
N HIS A 128 -6.23 -2.98 12.02
CA HIS A 128 -5.24 -3.66 11.18
C HIS A 128 -3.84 -3.60 11.82
N LYS A 129 -3.27 -4.76 12.19
CA LYS A 129 -2.03 -4.87 12.97
C LYS A 129 -0.81 -4.22 12.31
N GLY A 130 -0.65 -4.36 10.99
CA GLY A 130 0.48 -3.76 10.27
C GLY A 130 0.43 -2.22 10.22
N MET A 131 -0.72 -1.66 9.85
CA MET A 131 -1.00 -0.22 10.00
C MET A 131 -0.81 0.29 11.43
N GLY A 132 -1.26 -0.45 12.45
CA GLY A 132 -1.04 -0.08 13.85
C GLY A 132 0.45 0.03 14.19
N ASP A 133 1.24 -0.96 13.79
CA ASP A 133 2.69 -0.99 14.01
C ASP A 133 3.42 0.13 13.23
N ILE A 134 2.99 0.44 12.00
CA ILE A 134 3.52 1.57 11.21
C ILE A 134 3.25 2.90 11.90
N ILE A 135 2.00 3.16 12.31
CA ILE A 135 1.63 4.41 12.99
C ILE A 135 2.45 4.57 14.29
N GLN A 136 2.63 3.49 15.05
CA GLN A 136 3.44 3.49 16.25
C GLN A 136 4.90 3.88 15.97
N HIS A 137 5.52 3.32 14.93
CA HIS A 137 6.93 3.58 14.60
C HIS A 137 7.16 4.92 13.92
N LEU A 138 6.19 5.42 13.14
CA LEU A 138 6.26 6.73 12.49
C LEU A 138 5.81 7.88 13.42
N GLY A 139 5.13 7.58 14.53
CA GLY A 139 4.62 8.57 15.47
C GLY A 139 3.48 9.44 14.93
N SER A 140 2.86 9.04 13.82
CA SER A 140 1.82 9.78 13.11
C SER A 140 0.99 8.85 12.25
N ASP A 141 -0.26 9.21 12.03
CA ASP A 141 -1.18 8.54 11.10
C ASP A 141 -1.49 9.39 9.85
N ASN A 142 -0.79 10.52 9.71
CA ASN A 142 -0.94 11.47 8.62
C ASN A 142 -0.09 11.09 7.41
N PHE A 143 -0.44 9.97 6.78
CA PHE A 143 0.14 9.53 5.51
C PHE A 143 -0.91 8.83 4.62
N PRO A 144 -0.78 8.97 3.29
CA PRO A 144 -1.65 8.32 2.32
C PRO A 144 -1.74 6.80 2.49
N ARG A 145 -2.93 6.27 2.26
CA ARG A 145 -3.19 4.83 2.27
C ARG A 145 -4.20 4.40 1.20
N LEU A 146 -4.01 3.21 0.68
CA LEU A 146 -4.90 2.53 -0.24
C LEU A 146 -5.40 1.24 0.41
N ARG A 147 -6.70 1.23 0.73
CA ARG A 147 -7.40 0.15 1.41
C ARG A 147 -8.05 -0.74 0.36
N VAL A 148 -7.79 -2.05 0.43
CA VAL A 148 -8.38 -3.05 -0.48
C VAL A 148 -9.35 -3.92 0.29
N GLY A 149 -10.62 -3.89 -0.08
CA GLY A 149 -11.69 -4.53 0.67
C GLY A 149 -11.66 -6.04 0.59
N VAL A 150 -11.80 -6.68 1.75
CA VAL A 150 -11.84 -8.14 1.90
C VAL A 150 -13.10 -8.63 2.59
N GLY A 151 -13.97 -7.74 3.06
CA GLY A 151 -15.18 -8.08 3.79
C GLY A 151 -14.94 -8.44 5.25
N GLN A 152 -16.03 -8.58 5.98
CA GLN A 152 -16.01 -8.97 7.39
C GLN A 152 -15.98 -10.50 7.54
N PRO A 153 -15.37 -11.01 8.62
CA PRO A 153 -15.44 -12.43 8.94
C PRO A 153 -16.89 -12.89 9.13
N PRO A 154 -17.23 -14.13 8.75
CA PRO A 154 -18.49 -14.75 9.15
C PRO A 154 -18.63 -14.81 10.68
N PRO A 155 -19.86 -14.97 11.20
CA PRO A 155 -20.07 -15.22 12.62
C PRO A 155 -19.17 -16.37 13.13
N PHE A 156 -18.60 -16.20 14.32
CA PHE A 156 -17.74 -17.17 15.01
C PHE A 156 -16.34 -17.41 14.42
N VAL A 157 -15.97 -16.75 13.31
CA VAL A 157 -14.59 -16.76 12.79
C VAL A 157 -13.85 -15.54 13.35
N SER A 158 -12.68 -15.74 13.94
CA SER A 158 -11.87 -14.62 14.40
C SER A 158 -11.34 -13.82 13.20
N ALA A 159 -11.16 -12.51 13.38
CA ALA A 159 -10.57 -11.67 12.34
C ALA A 159 -9.17 -12.16 11.91
N ALA A 160 -8.39 -12.68 12.84
CA ALA A 160 -7.05 -13.21 12.55
C ALA A 160 -7.11 -14.47 11.69
N ASP A 161 -8.01 -15.41 11.99
CA ASP A 161 -8.17 -16.63 11.19
C ASP A 161 -8.73 -16.30 9.81
N TYR A 162 -9.71 -15.40 9.73
CA TYR A 162 -10.34 -14.98 8.49
C TYR A 162 -9.37 -14.35 7.48
N VAL A 163 -8.44 -13.50 7.95
CA VAL A 163 -7.49 -12.84 7.03
C VAL A 163 -6.32 -13.77 6.65
N LEU A 164 -6.01 -14.77 7.47
CA LEU A 164 -4.90 -15.71 7.26
C LEU A 164 -5.31 -17.03 6.59
N GLN A 165 -6.60 -17.33 6.47
CA GLN A 165 -7.07 -18.51 5.76
C GLN A 165 -6.84 -18.38 4.24
N GLY A 166 -6.65 -19.53 3.60
CA GLY A 166 -6.69 -19.63 2.15
C GLY A 166 -8.04 -19.19 1.61
N ILE A 167 -8.05 -18.61 0.41
CA ILE A 167 -9.25 -18.15 -0.28
C ILE A 167 -9.60 -19.09 -1.44
N ASP A 168 -10.89 -19.17 -1.78
CA ASP A 168 -11.33 -20.00 -2.90
C ASP A 168 -11.12 -19.30 -4.26
N ALA A 169 -11.42 -20.01 -5.35
CA ALA A 169 -11.19 -19.50 -6.70
C ALA A 169 -12.09 -18.29 -7.05
N ALA A 170 -13.32 -18.25 -6.53
CA ALA A 170 -14.26 -17.17 -6.82
C ALA A 170 -13.81 -15.87 -6.13
N GLU A 171 -13.41 -15.97 -4.86
CA GLU A 171 -12.86 -14.86 -4.12
C GLU A 171 -11.49 -14.43 -4.66
N THR A 172 -10.63 -15.39 -5.04
CA THR A 172 -9.33 -15.09 -5.67
C THR A 172 -9.52 -14.18 -6.88
N LYS A 173 -10.46 -14.51 -7.77
CA LYS A 173 -10.74 -13.68 -8.96
C LYS A 173 -11.12 -12.24 -8.59
N ILE A 174 -12.03 -12.08 -7.63
CA ILE A 174 -12.46 -10.75 -7.15
C ILE A 174 -11.28 -9.95 -6.60
N LEU A 175 -10.44 -10.60 -5.79
CA LEU A 175 -9.31 -9.97 -5.12
C LEU A 175 -8.13 -9.68 -6.07
N GLU A 176 -7.91 -10.49 -7.11
CA GLU A 176 -6.93 -10.22 -8.16
C GLU A 176 -7.34 -9.03 -9.04
N GLU A 177 -8.63 -8.94 -9.40
CA GLU A 177 -9.18 -7.78 -10.11
C GLU A 177 -9.05 -6.50 -9.26
N ALA A 178 -9.30 -6.62 -7.95
CA ALA A 178 -9.12 -5.53 -7.01
C ALA A 178 -7.66 -5.12 -6.87
N ALA A 179 -6.73 -6.08 -6.77
CA ALA A 179 -5.30 -5.82 -6.71
C ALA A 179 -4.80 -5.11 -7.98
N THR A 180 -5.34 -5.48 -9.14
CA THR A 180 -5.04 -4.81 -10.42
C THR A 180 -5.50 -3.36 -10.42
N ARG A 181 -6.74 -3.09 -9.99
CA ARG A 181 -7.26 -1.71 -9.89
C ARG A 181 -6.55 -0.90 -8.81
N ALA A 182 -6.15 -1.53 -7.71
CA ALA A 182 -5.36 -0.90 -6.67
C ALA A 182 -3.95 -0.51 -7.17
N ALA A 183 -3.32 -1.36 -7.99
CA ALA A 183 -2.04 -1.00 -8.63
C ALA A 183 -2.21 0.21 -9.57
N GLN A 184 -3.30 0.29 -10.33
CA GLN A 184 -3.62 1.47 -11.14
C GLN A 184 -3.83 2.74 -10.27
N ALA A 185 -4.50 2.61 -9.12
CA ALA A 185 -4.69 3.72 -8.19
C ALA A 185 -3.35 4.21 -7.60
N ALA A 186 -2.47 3.28 -7.23
CA ALA A 186 -1.14 3.58 -6.73
C ALA A 186 -0.25 4.22 -7.81
N GLU A 187 -0.37 3.77 -9.07
CA GLU A 187 0.30 4.39 -10.22
C GLU A 187 -0.22 5.81 -10.49
N MET A 188 -1.53 6.04 -10.41
CA MET A 188 -2.13 7.37 -10.53
C MET A 188 -1.63 8.30 -9.42
N TRP A 189 -1.52 7.79 -8.18
CA TRP A 189 -0.97 8.56 -7.07
C TRP A 189 0.44 9.06 -7.35
N LEU A 190 1.27 8.33 -8.09
CA LEU A 190 2.61 8.81 -8.46
C LEU A 190 2.61 10.05 -9.37
N GLN A 191 1.49 10.35 -10.02
CA GLN A 191 1.36 11.38 -11.06
C GLN A 191 0.44 12.53 -10.64
N GLU A 192 -0.54 12.24 -9.79
CA GLU A 192 -1.61 13.15 -9.41
C GLU A 192 -1.60 13.43 -7.90
N ASP A 193 -2.30 14.48 -7.49
CA ASP A 193 -2.53 14.75 -6.07
C ASP A 193 -3.50 13.72 -5.46
N ILE A 194 -3.43 13.54 -4.13
CA ILE A 194 -4.23 12.55 -3.41
C ILE A 194 -5.75 12.77 -3.56
N LEU A 195 -6.22 14.02 -3.69
CA LEU A 195 -7.65 14.32 -3.85
C LEU A 195 -8.15 13.83 -5.20
N SER A 196 -7.36 14.01 -6.27
CA SER A 196 -7.67 13.48 -7.60
C SER A 196 -7.80 11.96 -7.60
N VAL A 197 -6.85 11.25 -6.96
CA VAL A 197 -6.92 9.78 -6.80
C VAL A 197 -8.16 9.38 -6.00
N MET A 198 -8.41 10.05 -4.87
CA MET A 198 -9.59 9.80 -4.04
C MET A 198 -10.89 10.00 -4.82
N ASN A 199 -11.00 11.08 -5.60
CA ASN A 199 -12.18 11.41 -6.38
C ASN A 199 -12.51 10.34 -7.43
N LEU A 200 -11.50 9.66 -7.97
CA LEU A 200 -11.70 8.58 -8.94
C LEU A 200 -12.03 7.25 -8.24
N TYR A 201 -11.21 6.84 -7.28
CA TYR A 201 -11.26 5.49 -6.72
C TYR A 201 -12.21 5.31 -5.53
N ASN A 202 -12.69 6.39 -4.92
CA ASN A 202 -13.65 6.32 -3.80
C ASN A 202 -15.11 6.36 -4.23
N ARG A 203 -15.40 6.50 -5.53
CA ARG A 203 -16.78 6.46 -6.04
C ARG A 203 -17.38 5.09 -5.78
N LYS A 204 -18.70 5.03 -5.52
CA LYS A 204 -19.41 3.76 -5.41
C LYS A 204 -19.18 2.98 -6.70
N GLN A 205 -18.56 1.80 -6.58
CA GLN A 205 -18.44 0.87 -7.69
C GLN A 205 -19.83 0.28 -7.89
N THR A 206 -20.59 0.83 -8.83
CA THR A 206 -21.90 0.30 -9.21
C THR A 206 -21.69 -1.14 -9.64
N LYS A 207 -22.41 -2.09 -9.01
CA LYS A 207 -22.41 -3.49 -9.44
C LYS A 207 -22.75 -3.51 -10.93
N MET A 208 -21.88 -4.08 -11.76
CA MET A 208 -22.35 -4.58 -13.05
C MET A 208 -23.21 -5.78 -12.72
N GLU A 209 -24.53 -5.61 -12.85
CA GLU A 209 -25.46 -6.73 -12.90
C GLU A 209 -25.08 -7.56 -14.14
N THR A 210 -24.65 -8.80 -13.90
CA THR A 210 -24.56 -9.86 -14.91
C THR A 210 -25.88 -10.07 -15.61
#